data_AF-A0A963ZRB5-F1
#
_entry.id   AF-A0A963ZRB5-F1
#
_cell.length_a   1.000
_cell.length_b   1.000
_cell.length_c   1.000
_cell.angle_alpha   90.00
_cell.angle_beta   90.00
_cell.angle_gamma   90.00
#
_symmetry.space_group_name_H-M   'P 1'
#
loop_
_entity.id
_entity.type
_entity.pdbx_description
1 polymer ?
#
loop_
_entity_poly.entity_id
_entity_poly.type
_entity_poly.pdbx_seq_one_letter_code
_entity_poly.pdbx_strand_id
1 'polypeptide(L)'
;MAKKRFTDNLMDLFSDVEQEQSASPGVSVSGAEADESQHNARKNAQKDFTASLQSFLAEAFEESLENQLADPAPKTPRPKRPRSSLDMLIRSTLEPASVDVKDPNTRRVTFAFDPSKLEKLRTIARLEKAMLKDIIDDIVAEFIQDYEARKGKLGAKQP
;
A
#
# COMPACT_ATOMS: atom_id res chain seq x y z
N MET A 1 -18.89 -34.41 26.12
CA MET A 1 -18.68 -33.59 24.90
C MET A 1 -17.64 -32.52 25.22
N ALA A 2 -16.46 -32.59 24.60
CA ALA A 2 -15.38 -31.64 24.87
C ALA A 2 -15.64 -30.32 24.12
N LYS A 3 -15.86 -29.25 24.87
CA LYS A 3 -15.91 -27.88 24.32
C LYS A 3 -14.48 -27.44 24.04
N LYS A 4 -13.95 -27.79 22.86
CA LYS A 4 -12.62 -27.32 22.41
C LYS A 4 -12.63 -25.79 22.41
N ARG A 5 -11.70 -25.18 23.16
CA ARG A 5 -11.52 -23.74 23.23
C ARG A 5 -10.77 -23.32 21.96
N PHE A 6 -11.42 -22.49 21.14
CA PHE A 6 -10.88 -21.99 19.87
C PHE A 6 -9.52 -21.28 20.00
N THR A 7 -9.17 -20.84 21.21
CA THR A 7 -7.93 -20.13 21.53
C THR A 7 -6.69 -21.00 21.44
N ASP A 8 -6.82 -22.31 21.69
CA ASP A 8 -5.65 -23.18 21.81
C ASP A 8 -5.02 -23.46 20.44
N ASN A 9 -5.83 -23.56 19.39
CA ASN A 9 -5.35 -23.78 18.03
C ASN A 9 -4.85 -22.50 17.35
N LEU A 10 -5.20 -21.33 17.90
CA LEU A 10 -4.75 -20.04 17.37
C LEU A 10 -3.36 -19.69 17.92
N MET A 11 -3.07 -19.99 19.18
CA MET A 11 -1.76 -19.74 19.79
C MET A 11 -0.66 -20.64 19.22
N ASP A 12 -0.99 -21.86 18.80
CA ASP A 12 -0.04 -22.81 18.20
C ASP A 12 0.57 -22.28 16.88
N LEU A 13 -0.18 -21.46 16.14
CA LEU A 13 0.28 -20.82 14.90
C LEU A 13 1.30 -19.70 15.14
N PHE A 14 1.31 -19.09 16.33
CA PHE A 14 2.23 -17.99 16.67
C PHE A 14 3.48 -18.48 17.42
N SER A 15 3.42 -19.63 18.10
CA SER A 15 4.59 -20.23 18.75
C SER A 15 5.66 -20.71 17.76
N ASP A 16 5.29 -21.05 16.53
CA ASP A 16 6.24 -21.49 15.49
C ASP A 16 7.10 -20.32 14.95
N VAL A 17 6.68 -19.07 15.18
CA VAL A 17 7.44 -17.87 14.77
C VAL A 17 8.52 -17.50 15.79
N GLU A 18 8.38 -17.90 17.06
CA GLU A 18 9.37 -17.57 18.10
C GLU A 18 10.53 -18.57 18.18
N GLN A 19 10.41 -19.76 17.57
CA GLN A 19 11.41 -20.82 17.72
C GLN A 19 12.54 -20.83 16.67
N GLU A 20 12.44 -20.05 15.58
CA GLU A 20 13.51 -19.90 14.58
C GLU A 20 14.35 -18.60 14.71
N GLN A 21 14.09 -17.75 15.70
CA GLN A 21 14.94 -16.57 15.98
C GLN A 21 16.05 -16.87 16.99
N SER A 22 16.85 -17.90 16.71
CA SER A 22 18.16 -18.11 17.33
C SER A 22 19.30 -18.12 16.29
N ALA A 23 19.22 -17.25 15.29
CA ALA A 23 20.36 -16.87 14.47
C ALA A 23 20.24 -15.40 14.07
N SER A 24 21.02 -14.55 14.73
CA SER A 24 21.18 -13.13 14.39
C SER A 24 21.61 -12.94 12.92
N PRO A 25 21.31 -11.79 12.32
CA PRO A 25 22.36 -10.78 12.25
C PRO A 25 21.88 -9.40 12.69
N GLY A 26 22.80 -8.64 13.29
CA GLY A 26 22.52 -7.47 14.08
C GLY A 26 22.11 -6.21 13.31
N VAL A 27 21.43 -5.33 14.04
CA VAL A 27 21.45 -3.89 13.82
C VAL A 27 21.78 -3.25 15.17
N SER A 28 23.09 -3.10 15.42
CA SER A 28 23.61 -2.19 16.42
C SER A 28 23.65 -0.80 15.78
N VAL A 29 22.70 0.06 16.14
CA VAL A 29 22.86 1.51 15.97
C VAL A 29 22.96 2.11 17.36
N SER A 30 24.20 2.32 17.79
CA SER A 30 24.55 3.16 18.92
C SER A 30 24.84 4.57 18.42
N GLY A 31 24.17 5.57 19.00
CA GLY A 31 24.69 6.93 19.12
C GLY A 31 23.76 8.04 18.63
N ALA A 32 22.95 8.59 19.54
CA ALA A 32 23.02 10.00 19.92
C ALA A 32 21.99 10.33 21.01
N GLU A 33 22.45 11.13 21.95
CA GLU A 33 21.91 11.52 23.24
C GLU A 33 20.49 12.10 23.23
N ALA A 34 19.69 11.77 24.25
CA ALA A 34 18.93 12.72 25.05
C ALA A 34 18.11 12.01 26.14
N ASP A 35 18.40 12.40 27.37
CA ASP A 35 17.47 12.63 28.48
C ASP A 35 16.58 11.49 29.00
N GLU A 36 16.77 11.26 30.29
CA GLU A 36 16.14 10.28 31.14
C GLU A 36 14.78 10.81 31.59
N SER A 37 13.73 10.65 30.79
CA SER A 37 12.35 10.66 31.29
C SER A 37 11.36 10.14 30.25
N GLN A 38 10.28 9.50 30.73
CA GLN A 38 9.07 9.08 29.98
C GLN A 38 9.04 7.66 29.38
N HIS A 39 9.38 6.65 30.17
CA HIS A 39 9.07 5.24 29.81
C HIS A 39 7.75 4.70 30.40
N ASN A 40 6.75 5.56 30.67
CA ASN A 40 5.45 5.15 31.22
C ASN A 40 4.19 5.60 30.42
N ALA A 41 4.33 6.10 29.20
CA ALA A 41 3.17 6.64 28.45
C ALA A 41 2.61 5.72 27.33
N ARG A 42 3.20 4.56 27.03
CA ARG A 42 2.81 3.76 25.84
C ARG A 42 1.67 2.76 26.07
N LYS A 43 1.17 2.57 27.30
CA LYS A 43 0.11 1.60 27.60
C LYS A 43 -1.32 2.17 27.63
N ASN A 44 -1.48 3.49 27.56
CA ASN A 44 -2.80 4.16 27.56
C ASN A 44 -3.28 4.57 26.17
N ALA A 45 -2.38 4.71 25.19
CA ALA A 45 -2.70 5.16 23.83
C ALA A 45 -3.69 4.26 23.06
N GLN A 46 -3.82 2.98 23.43
CA GLN A 46 -4.84 2.08 22.83
C GLN A 46 -6.26 2.31 23.39
N LYS A 47 -6.41 2.91 24.58
CA LYS A 47 -7.72 3.23 25.17
C LYS A 47 -8.25 4.59 24.70
N ASP A 48 -7.34 5.47 24.29
CA ASP A 48 -7.66 6.80 23.79
C ASP A 48 -8.04 6.78 22.31
N PHE A 49 -7.72 5.71 21.57
CA PHE A 49 -8.09 5.59 20.16
C PHE A 49 -9.61 5.53 19.95
N THR A 50 -10.34 4.75 20.75
CA THR A 50 -11.80 4.67 20.64
C THR A 50 -12.48 5.97 21.05
N ALA A 51 -11.94 6.65 22.07
CA ALA A 51 -12.43 7.95 22.50
C ALA A 51 -12.17 9.03 21.44
N SER A 52 -10.97 9.03 20.84
CA SER A 52 -10.59 9.93 19.73
C SER A 52 -11.41 9.66 18.46
N LEU A 53 -11.74 8.41 18.17
CA LEU A 53 -12.61 8.07 17.05
C LEU A 53 -14.06 8.50 17.30
N GLN A 54 -14.56 8.33 18.52
CA GLN A 54 -15.90 8.77 18.91
C GLN A 54 -16.01 10.29 18.87
N SER A 55 -15.01 11.03 19.35
CA SER A 55 -15.01 12.50 19.28
C SER A 55 -14.95 12.99 17.84
N PHE A 56 -14.10 12.40 17.00
CA PHE A 56 -14.00 12.74 15.58
C PHE A 56 -15.30 12.47 14.81
N LEU A 57 -15.94 11.32 15.07
CA LEU A 57 -17.23 11.01 14.45
C LEU A 57 -18.34 11.94 14.91
N ALA A 58 -18.40 12.26 16.21
CA ALA A 58 -19.38 13.20 16.75
C ALA A 58 -19.23 14.59 16.12
N GLU A 59 -18.00 15.09 16.03
CA GLU A 59 -17.68 16.38 15.39
C GLU A 59 -18.10 16.39 13.90
N ALA A 60 -17.80 15.33 13.15
CA ALA A 60 -18.21 15.23 11.74
C ALA A 60 -19.73 15.15 11.54
N PHE A 61 -20.46 14.50 12.46
CA PHE A 61 -21.93 14.47 12.40
C PHE A 61 -22.54 15.81 12.77
N GLU A 62 -22.01 16.49 13.78
CA GLU A 62 -22.48 17.81 14.22
C GLU A 62 -22.21 18.87 13.14
N GLU A 63 -21.03 18.86 12.53
CA GLU A 63 -20.70 19.72 11.39
C GLU A 63 -21.60 19.43 10.18
N SER A 64 -21.92 18.16 9.90
CA SER A 64 -22.85 17.79 8.82
C SER A 64 -24.30 18.19 9.11
N LEU A 65 -24.72 18.20 10.37
CA LEU A 65 -26.07 18.58 10.79
C LEU A 65 -26.23 20.10 10.78
N GLU A 66 -25.23 20.83 11.28
CA GLU A 66 -25.20 22.28 11.32
C GLU A 66 -25.18 22.86 9.89
N ASN A 67 -24.40 22.27 8.98
CA ASN A 67 -24.43 22.60 7.56
C ASN A 67 -25.76 22.29 6.86
N GLN A 68 -26.60 21.39 7.42
CA GLN A 68 -27.96 21.13 6.91
C GLN A 68 -29.01 22.09 7.49
N LEU A 69 -28.78 22.64 8.68
CA LEU A 69 -29.72 23.51 9.38
C LEU A 69 -29.47 25.01 9.10
N ALA A 70 -28.26 25.40 8.70
CA ALA A 70 -27.85 26.80 8.60
C ALA A 70 -28.27 27.54 7.31
N ASP A 71 -28.67 26.86 6.22
CA ASP A 71 -28.92 27.53 4.92
C ASP A 71 -30.31 27.31 4.32
N PRO A 72 -31.15 28.36 4.20
CA PRO A 72 -32.29 28.37 3.29
C PRO A 72 -31.88 28.90 1.90
N ALA A 73 -31.37 28.00 1.05
CA ALA A 73 -31.29 28.03 -0.43
C ALA A 73 -30.83 29.31 -1.19
N PRO A 74 -29.99 29.11 -2.23
CA PRO A 74 -30.57 29.11 -3.57
C PRO A 74 -30.12 27.93 -4.45
N LYS A 75 -30.92 27.68 -5.49
CA LYS A 75 -30.93 26.55 -6.44
C LYS A 75 -29.54 26.08 -6.90
N THR A 76 -29.09 24.94 -6.38
CA THR A 76 -27.88 24.20 -6.80
C THR A 76 -28.22 22.70 -6.97
N PRO A 77 -27.40 21.91 -7.69
CA PRO A 77 -27.85 20.68 -8.35
C PRO A 77 -28.33 19.63 -7.35
N ARG A 78 -29.39 18.91 -7.73
CA ARG A 78 -30.10 17.91 -6.91
C ARG A 78 -29.11 17.10 -6.05
N PRO A 79 -29.31 17.02 -4.72
CA PRO A 79 -28.48 16.18 -3.87
C PRO A 79 -28.54 14.76 -4.41
N LYS A 80 -27.39 14.20 -4.77
CA LYS A 80 -27.28 12.81 -5.18
C LYS A 80 -27.69 11.99 -3.96
N ARG A 81 -28.94 11.49 -3.96
CA ARG A 81 -29.42 10.56 -2.95
C ARG A 81 -28.34 9.48 -2.77
N PRO A 82 -28.00 9.07 -1.53
CA PRO A 82 -27.09 7.96 -1.31
C PRO A 82 -27.62 6.79 -2.11
N ARG A 83 -26.85 6.36 -3.11
CA ARG A 83 -27.29 5.33 -4.04
C ARG A 83 -27.53 4.06 -3.22
N SER A 84 -28.74 3.53 -3.34
CA SER A 84 -29.11 2.20 -2.84
C SER A 84 -27.98 1.22 -3.14
N SER A 85 -27.59 0.42 -2.14
CA SER A 85 -26.56 -0.61 -2.27
C SER A 85 -26.84 -1.58 -3.42
N LEU A 86 -28.13 -1.80 -3.74
CA LEU A 86 -28.55 -2.64 -4.85
C LEU A 86 -28.29 -1.98 -6.21
N ASP A 87 -28.61 -0.69 -6.37
CA ASP A 87 -28.31 0.03 -7.63
C ASP A 87 -26.80 0.14 -7.87
N MET A 88 -26.01 0.23 -6.79
CA MET A 88 -24.56 0.21 -6.86
C MET A 88 -24.04 -1.14 -7.35
N LEU A 89 -24.62 -2.23 -6.82
CA LEU A 89 -24.30 -3.59 -7.25
C LEU A 89 -24.71 -3.82 -8.71
N ILE A 90 -25.95 -3.46 -9.07
CA ILE A 90 -26.48 -3.60 -10.43
C ILE A 90 -25.63 -2.83 -11.45
N ARG A 91 -25.20 -1.61 -11.14
CA ARG A 91 -24.28 -0.87 -12.01
C ARG A 91 -22.91 -1.52 -12.10
N SER A 92 -22.36 -1.97 -10.97
CA SER A 92 -21.05 -2.65 -10.95
C SER A 92 -21.03 -3.96 -11.76
N THR A 93 -22.20 -4.60 -11.93
CA THR A 93 -22.35 -5.85 -12.70
C THR A 93 -22.80 -5.63 -14.14
N LEU A 94 -23.57 -4.58 -14.44
CA LEU A 94 -24.00 -4.23 -15.81
C LEU A 94 -22.93 -3.43 -16.58
N GLU A 95 -22.22 -2.55 -15.89
CA GLU A 95 -21.12 -1.75 -16.42
C GLU A 95 -19.87 -2.20 -15.66
N PRO A 96 -19.20 -3.28 -16.10
CA PRO A 96 -17.90 -3.60 -15.54
C PRO A 96 -17.02 -2.38 -15.78
N ALA A 97 -16.67 -1.67 -14.71
CA ALA A 97 -15.68 -0.61 -14.78
C ALA A 97 -14.48 -1.25 -15.49
N SER A 98 -14.07 -0.66 -16.61
CA SER A 98 -12.88 -1.09 -17.35
C SER A 98 -11.68 -0.87 -16.44
N VAL A 99 -11.43 -1.84 -15.58
CA VAL A 99 -10.15 -1.97 -14.91
C VAL A 99 -9.18 -2.14 -16.05
N ASP A 100 -8.35 -1.12 -16.29
CA ASP A 100 -7.22 -1.19 -17.20
C ASP A 100 -6.26 -2.25 -16.65
N VAL A 101 -6.59 -3.50 -16.93
CA VAL A 101 -5.69 -4.62 -16.77
C VAL A 101 -4.63 -4.40 -17.84
N LYS A 102 -3.51 -3.77 -17.44
CA LYS A 102 -2.30 -3.64 -18.27
C LYS A 102 -2.08 -4.96 -19.03
N ASP A 103 -1.86 -4.82 -20.33
CA ASP A 103 -1.98 -5.87 -21.33
C ASP A 103 -1.40 -7.25 -20.95
N PRO A 104 -2.04 -8.35 -21.39
CA PRO A 104 -1.62 -9.72 -21.09
C PRO A 104 -0.31 -10.14 -21.77
N ASN A 105 0.33 -9.27 -22.57
CA ASN A 105 1.55 -9.61 -23.31
C ASN A 105 2.85 -9.34 -22.54
N THR A 106 2.76 -9.11 -21.22
CA THR A 106 3.96 -8.99 -20.38
C THR A 106 4.53 -10.38 -20.10
N ARG A 107 5.79 -10.62 -20.49
CA ARG A 107 6.49 -11.88 -20.18
C ARG A 107 7.31 -11.73 -18.91
N ARG A 108 7.19 -12.70 -18.00
CA ARG A 108 8.01 -12.75 -16.78
C ARG A 108 9.41 -13.26 -17.12
N VAL A 109 10.43 -12.51 -16.73
CA VAL A 109 11.84 -12.89 -16.89
C VAL A 109 12.50 -12.90 -15.50
N THR A 110 13.36 -13.89 -15.26
CA THR A 110 14.18 -13.97 -14.05
C THR A 110 15.60 -13.55 -14.41
N PHE A 111 16.15 -12.58 -13.67
CA PHE A 111 17.51 -12.08 -13.87
C PHE A 111 18.36 -12.39 -12.63
N ALA A 112 19.63 -12.71 -12.86
CA ALA A 112 20.63 -12.76 -11.80
C ALA A 112 21.38 -11.42 -11.76
N PHE A 113 21.35 -10.75 -10.61
CA PHE A 113 22.06 -9.51 -10.38
C PHE A 113 23.13 -9.68 -9.31
N ASP A 114 24.20 -8.90 -9.42
CA ASP A 114 25.14 -8.67 -8.35
C ASP A 114 24.42 -8.00 -7.16
N PRO A 115 24.55 -8.53 -5.92
CA PRO A 115 23.85 -7.99 -4.74
C PRO A 115 24.03 -6.48 -4.58
N SER A 116 25.24 -5.96 -4.80
CA SER A 116 25.53 -4.53 -4.65
C SER A 116 24.78 -3.65 -5.65
N LYS A 117 24.49 -4.17 -6.85
CA LYS A 117 23.72 -3.44 -7.88
C LYS A 117 22.23 -3.47 -7.56
N LEU A 118 21.73 -4.59 -7.04
CA LEU A 118 20.34 -4.75 -6.65
C LEU A 118 19.95 -3.80 -5.50
N GLU A 119 20.85 -3.61 -4.52
CA GLU A 119 20.63 -2.66 -3.42
C GLU A 119 20.54 -1.21 -3.90
N LYS A 120 21.39 -0.82 -4.83
CA LYS A 120 21.35 0.51 -5.46
C LYS A 120 20.04 0.72 -6.22
N LEU A 121 19.64 -0.26 -7.04
CA LEU A 121 18.36 -0.26 -7.77
C LEU A 121 17.15 -0.15 -6.82
N ARG A 122 17.15 -0.89 -5.70
CA ARG A 122 16.09 -0.79 -4.69
C ARG A 122 16.04 0.59 -4.04
N THR A 123 17.19 1.19 -3.78
CA THR A 123 17.27 2.54 -3.20
C THR A 123 16.70 3.57 -4.17
N ILE A 124 17.07 3.50 -5.45
CA ILE A 124 16.54 4.37 -6.51
C ILE A 124 15.01 4.22 -6.61
N ALA A 125 14.51 2.98 -6.68
CA ALA A 125 13.07 2.71 -6.75
C ALA A 125 12.29 3.31 -5.56
N ARG A 126 12.85 3.26 -4.35
CA ARG A 126 12.25 3.88 -3.15
C ARG A 126 12.22 5.40 -3.22
N LEU A 127 13.29 6.02 -3.72
CA LEU A 127 13.37 7.48 -3.86
C LEU A 127 12.37 7.99 -4.91
N GLU A 128 12.24 7.27 -6.02
CA GLU A 128 11.34 7.63 -7.12
C GLU A 128 9.89 7.17 -6.89
N LYS A 129 9.61 6.44 -5.80
CA LYS A 129 8.31 5.84 -5.48
C LYS A 129 7.75 4.97 -6.63
N ALA A 130 8.65 4.36 -7.39
CA ALA A 130 8.32 3.48 -8.51
C ALA A 130 8.61 2.01 -8.15
N MET A 131 8.04 1.06 -8.90
CA MET A 131 8.39 -0.34 -8.71
C MET A 131 9.71 -0.66 -9.40
N LEU A 132 10.42 -1.66 -8.88
CA LEU A 132 11.69 -2.11 -9.48
C LEU A 132 11.56 -2.51 -10.96
N LYS A 133 10.41 -3.08 -11.35
CA LYS A 133 10.15 -3.41 -12.76
C LYS A 133 10.13 -2.17 -13.65
N ASP A 134 9.55 -1.07 -13.18
CA ASP A 134 9.38 0.15 -13.98
C ASP A 134 10.76 0.82 -14.19
N ILE A 135 11.61 0.85 -13.15
CA ILE A 135 13.00 1.31 -13.26
C ILE A 135 13.82 0.46 -14.25
N ILE A 136 13.62 -0.85 -14.23
CA ILE A 136 14.32 -1.76 -15.16
C ILE A 136 13.84 -1.52 -16.59
N ASP A 137 12.54 -1.34 -16.80
CA ASP A 137 11.96 -1.07 -18.12
C ASP A 137 12.53 0.23 -18.71
N ASP A 138 12.66 1.29 -17.91
CA ASP A 138 13.25 2.56 -18.32
C ASP A 138 14.75 2.43 -18.69
N ILE A 139 15.53 1.75 -17.85
CA ILE A 139 16.96 1.51 -18.12
C ILE A 139 17.15 0.68 -19.40
N VAL A 140 16.30 -0.33 -19.61
CA VAL A 140 16.36 -1.17 -20.81
C VAL A 140 15.96 -0.36 -22.03
N ALA A 141 14.94 0.49 -21.95
CA ALA A 141 14.52 1.36 -23.05
C ALA A 141 15.63 2.32 -23.47
N GLU A 142 16.28 2.99 -22.50
CA GLU A 142 17.42 3.87 -22.73
C GLU A 142 18.59 3.11 -23.36
N PHE A 143 18.93 1.93 -22.81
CA PHE A 143 20.01 1.10 -23.35
C PHE A 143 19.75 0.65 -24.79
N ILE A 144 18.51 0.27 -25.13
CA ILE A 144 18.15 -0.12 -26.50
C ILE A 144 18.31 1.08 -27.45
N GLN A 145 17.81 2.25 -27.07
CA GLN A 145 17.93 3.47 -27.87
C GLN A 145 19.39 3.82 -28.14
N ASP A 146 20.22 3.80 -27.10
CA ASP A 146 21.66 4.03 -27.20
C ASP A 146 22.36 3.00 -28.06
N TYR A 147 21.94 1.73 -27.95
CA TYR A 147 22.51 0.65 -28.74
C TYR A 147 22.17 0.79 -30.23
N GLU A 148 20.91 1.08 -30.55
CA GLU A 148 20.45 1.28 -31.93
C GLU A 148 21.15 2.48 -32.59
N ALA A 149 21.39 3.56 -31.83
CA ALA A 149 22.13 4.72 -32.31
C ALA A 149 23.59 4.38 -32.67
N ARG A 150 24.23 3.47 -31.92
CA ARG A 150 25.65 3.09 -32.13
C ARG A 150 25.85 1.97 -33.14
N LYS A 151 24.96 0.99 -33.18
CA LYS A 151 25.14 -0.29 -33.90
C LYS A 151 24.17 -0.47 -35.07
N GLY A 152 23.21 0.45 -35.26
CA GLY A 152 22.15 0.34 -36.26
C GLY A 152 20.92 -0.43 -35.74
N LYS A 153 19.75 -0.17 -36.33
CA LYS A 153 18.45 -0.71 -35.88
C LYS A 153 18.44 -2.25 -35.88
N LEU A 154 18.26 -2.84 -34.70
CA LEU A 154 18.05 -4.27 -34.50
C LEU A 154 16.58 -4.63 -34.80
N GLY A 155 16.22 -4.70 -36.08
CA GLY A 155 14.84 -5.03 -36.43
C GLY A 155 14.44 -4.98 -37.89
N ALA A 156 15.34 -4.64 -38.81
CA ALA A 156 15.09 -4.83 -40.24
C ALA A 156 15.16 -6.33 -40.55
N LYS A 157 14.05 -7.05 -40.31
CA LYS A 157 13.80 -8.35 -40.92
C LYS A 157 13.89 -8.10 -42.44
N GLN A 158 14.99 -8.54 -43.05
CA GLN A 158 15.13 -8.51 -44.51
C GLN A 158 13.94 -9.27 -45.13
N PRO A 159 13.38 -8.77 -46.24
CA PRO A 159 12.28 -9.45 -46.94
C PRO A 159 12.68 -10.85 -47.40
#